data_AF-A0A450X302-F1
#
_entry.id   AF-A0A450X302-F1
#
_cell.length_a   1.000
_cell.length_b   1.000
_cell.length_c   1.000
_cell.angle_alpha   90.00
_cell.angle_beta   90.00
_cell.angle_gamma   90.00
#
_symmetry.space_group_name_H-M   'P 1'
#
loop_
_entity.id
_entity.type
_entity.pdbx_description
1 polymer ?
#
loop_
_entity_poly.entity_id
_entity_poly.type
_entity_poly.pdbx_seq_one_letter_code
_entity_poly.pdbx_strand_id
1 'polypeptide(L)'
;MTILTKILGITNIPDVGWLPNRLVFMGFAILIAGLFYFLLWRLSRSSWVLNLRGIRDDEVLMQAMGKSVKKIKIVTFTVSAMIASTAGVLYAHYTSYIDPTSFTIHESIYILAIVIIGGLGNLHGVFFSAVLMVLLPEILRFIGLPDSIGANVR
;
A
#
# COMPACT_ATOMS: atom_id res chain seq x y z
N MET A 1 -32.05 -9.34 -13.95
CA MET A 1 -30.66 -9.85 -13.89
C MET A 1 -29.68 -8.68 -13.77
N THR A 2 -29.89 -7.81 -12.78
CA THR A 2 -29.12 -6.54 -12.60
C THR A 2 -28.82 -6.29 -11.12
N ILE A 3 -29.59 -6.92 -10.22
CA ILE A 3 -29.39 -6.85 -8.77
C ILE A 3 -28.30 -7.85 -8.32
N LEU A 4 -28.16 -8.99 -8.99
CA LEU A 4 -27.14 -10.00 -8.70
C LEU A 4 -25.72 -9.55 -9.05
N THR A 5 -25.52 -8.79 -10.14
CA THR A 5 -24.22 -8.22 -10.51
C THR A 5 -23.75 -7.14 -9.52
N LYS A 6 -24.68 -6.40 -8.90
CA LYS A 6 -24.37 -5.35 -7.92
C LYS A 6 -23.87 -5.91 -6.58
N ILE A 7 -24.16 -7.18 -6.29
CA ILE A 7 -23.72 -7.91 -5.09
C ILE A 7 -22.34 -8.55 -5.29
N LEU A 8 -21.96 -8.85 -6.54
CA LEU A 8 -20.69 -9.50 -6.90
C LEU A 8 -19.54 -8.50 -7.10
N GLY A 9 -19.79 -7.29 -7.58
CA GLY A 9 -18.74 -6.28 -7.68
C GLY A 9 -18.97 -5.28 -8.80
N ILE A 10 -18.17 -4.22 -8.81
CA ILE A 10 -18.16 -3.26 -9.92
C ILE A 10 -17.35 -3.90 -11.06
N THR A 11 -18.05 -4.44 -12.05
CA THR A 11 -17.48 -4.93 -13.31
C THR A 11 -17.36 -3.78 -14.31
N ASN A 12 -16.30 -3.80 -15.13
CA ASN A 12 -16.10 -2.87 -16.26
C ASN A 12 -15.71 -1.45 -15.82
N ILE A 13 -14.64 -1.35 -15.03
CA ILE A 13 -13.94 -0.07 -14.87
C ILE A 13 -13.31 0.25 -16.23
N PRO A 14 -13.60 1.39 -16.86
CA PRO A 14 -13.08 1.71 -18.19
C PRO A 14 -11.56 1.67 -18.15
N ASP A 15 -10.98 0.88 -19.05
CA ASP A 15 -9.55 0.91 -19.29
C ASP A 15 -9.17 2.34 -19.64
N VAL A 16 -8.14 2.84 -18.97
CA VAL A 16 -7.51 4.12 -19.30
C VAL A 16 -7.02 4.01 -20.74
N GLY A 17 -7.83 4.50 -21.70
CA GLY A 17 -7.62 4.32 -23.16
C GLY A 17 -6.28 4.82 -23.71
N TRP A 18 -5.45 5.42 -22.86
CA TRP A 18 -4.10 5.91 -23.13
C TRP A 18 -3.02 4.84 -22.85
N LEU A 19 -3.35 3.73 -22.18
CA LEU A 19 -2.42 2.65 -21.80
C LEU A 19 -2.91 1.28 -22.31
N PRO A 20 -3.07 1.08 -23.64
CA PRO A 20 -3.61 -0.16 -24.21
C PRO A 20 -2.73 -1.40 -23.97
N ASN A 21 -1.47 -1.22 -23.58
CA ASN A 21 -0.52 -2.29 -23.34
C ASN A 21 -0.30 -2.50 -21.83
N ARG A 22 -0.54 -3.73 -21.34
CA ARG A 22 -0.27 -4.13 -19.93
C ARG A 22 1.15 -3.78 -19.48
N LEU A 23 2.12 -3.84 -20.39
CA LEU A 23 3.52 -3.45 -20.16
C LEU A 23 3.67 -1.95 -19.81
N VAL A 24 2.93 -1.07 -20.47
CA VAL A 24 3.02 0.38 -20.23
C VAL A 24 2.32 0.75 -18.92
N PHE A 25 1.21 0.07 -18.59
CA PHE A 25 0.59 0.19 -17.27
C PHE A 25 1.54 -0.25 -16.14
N MET A 26 2.26 -1.36 -16.32
CA MET A 26 3.25 -1.83 -15.35
C MET A 26 4.42 -0.83 -15.21
N GLY A 27 4.90 -0.24 -16.31
CA GLY A 27 5.90 0.82 -16.27
C GLY A 27 5.42 2.06 -15.51
N PHE A 28 4.18 2.48 -15.73
CA PHE A 28 3.55 3.61 -15.03
C PHE A 28 3.38 3.33 -13.53
N ALA A 29 2.93 2.12 -13.17
CA ALA A 29 2.83 1.66 -11.80
C ALA A 29 4.17 1.71 -11.06
N ILE A 30 5.23 1.21 -11.68
CA ILE A 30 6.59 1.23 -11.13
C ILE A 30 7.09 2.66 -10.98
N LEU A 31 6.81 3.54 -11.96
CA LEU A 31 7.19 4.95 -11.88
C LEU A 31 6.51 5.63 -10.68
N ILE A 32 5.21 5.44 -10.50
CA ILE A 32 4.47 5.99 -9.36
C ILE A 32 5.01 5.43 -8.03
N ALA A 33 5.24 4.12 -7.94
CA ALA A 33 5.79 3.49 -6.75
C ALA A 33 7.19 4.04 -6.43
N GLY A 34 8.06 4.18 -7.43
CA GLY A 34 9.39 4.78 -7.31
C GLY A 34 9.33 6.26 -6.91
N LEU A 35 8.38 7.02 -7.45
CA LEU A 35 8.16 8.42 -7.09
C LEU A 35 7.74 8.54 -5.63
N PHE A 36 6.78 7.74 -5.15
CA PHE A 36 6.38 7.75 -3.75
C PHE A 36 7.49 7.28 -2.82
N TYR A 37 8.24 6.25 -3.21
CA TYR A 37 9.41 5.81 -2.45
C TYR A 37 10.43 6.94 -2.31
N PHE A 38 10.75 7.63 -3.40
CA PHE A 38 11.65 8.78 -3.39
C PHE A 38 11.12 9.94 -2.54
N LEU A 39 9.81 10.23 -2.63
CA LEU A 39 9.15 11.28 -1.85
C LEU A 39 9.20 10.97 -0.36
N LEU A 40 8.91 9.73 0.04
CA LEU A 40 8.98 9.26 1.42
C LEU A 40 10.42 9.26 1.94
N TRP A 41 11.39 8.86 1.11
CA TRP A 41 12.80 8.91 1.46
C TRP A 41 13.28 10.35 1.70
N ARG A 42 12.87 11.28 0.83
CA ARG A 42 13.16 12.71 1.01
C ARG A 42 12.48 13.27 2.27
N LEU A 43 11.23 12.87 2.52
CA LEU A 43 10.47 13.32 3.70
C LEU A 43 11.06 12.75 5.00
N SER A 44 11.59 11.52 4.96
CA SER A 44 12.26 10.86 6.08
C SER A 44 13.50 11.62 6.56
N ARG A 45 14.20 12.31 5.65
CA ARG A 45 15.35 13.17 5.97
C ARG A 45 14.95 14.59 6.40
N SER A 46 13.68 14.95 6.34
CA SER A 46 13.20 16.28 6.71
C SER A 46 12.94 16.39 8.22
N SER A 47 13.08 17.61 8.77
CA SER A 47 12.74 17.94 10.16
C SER A 47 11.29 17.62 10.54
N TRP A 48 10.41 17.38 9.56
CA TRP A 48 9.05 16.90 9.77
C TRP A 48 8.98 15.59 10.57
N VAL A 49 9.85 14.61 10.26
CA VAL A 49 9.88 13.33 10.98
C VAL A 49 10.40 13.50 12.40
N LEU A 50 11.31 14.45 12.64
CA LEU A 50 11.78 14.77 13.98
C LEU A 50 10.65 15.33 14.86
N ASN A 51 9.83 16.23 14.32
CA ASN A 51 8.65 16.75 15.03
C ASN A 51 7.65 15.63 15.35
N LEU A 52 7.46 14.67 14.44
CA LEU A 52 6.59 13.52 14.66
C LEU A 52 7.12 12.58 15.75
N ARG A 53 8.43 12.36 15.81
CA ARG A 53 9.08 11.61 16.90
C ARG A 53 8.90 12.33 18.23
N GLY A 54 9.11 13.64 18.28
CA GLY A 54 8.87 14.44 19.49
C GLY A 54 7.42 14.37 19.97
N ILE A 55 6.44 14.43 19.06
CA ILE A 55 5.01 14.28 19.39
C ILE A 55 4.70 12.88 19.95
N ARG A 56 5.40 11.84 19.47
CA ARG A 56 5.24 10.47 19.98
C ARG A 56 5.78 10.31 21.40
N ASP A 57 6.85 11.02 21.73
CA ASP A 57 7.50 10.92 23.04
C ASP A 57 6.75 11.74 24.10
N ASP A 58 6.43 13.01 23.82
CA ASP A 58 5.56 13.85 24.68
C ASP A 58 4.81 14.93 23.87
N GLU A 59 3.50 14.76 23.76
CA GLU A 59 2.63 15.70 23.06
C GLU A 59 2.48 17.05 23.79
N VAL A 60 2.46 17.05 25.13
CA VAL A 60 2.28 18.26 25.95
C VAL A 60 3.51 19.15 25.84
N LEU A 61 4.71 18.55 25.89
CA LEU A 61 5.97 19.28 25.70
C LEU A 61 6.03 19.94 24.32
N MET A 62 5.64 19.22 23.27
CA MET A 62 5.64 19.76 21.91
C MET A 62 4.64 20.92 21.74
N GLN A 63 3.50 20.86 22.42
CA GLN A 63 2.54 21.98 22.46
C GLN A 63 3.12 23.19 23.21
N ALA A 64 3.80 22.97 24.33
CA ALA A 64 4.45 24.03 25.10
C ALA A 64 5.58 24.74 24.32
N MET A 65 6.28 24.02 23.42
CA MET A 65 7.26 24.57 22.49
C MET A 65 6.65 25.33 21.30
N GLY A 66 5.33 25.56 21.30
CA GLY A 66 4.63 26.32 20.26
C GLY A 66 4.35 25.53 18.98
N LYS A 67 4.51 24.20 18.96
CA LYS A 67 4.16 23.37 17.81
C LYS A 67 2.68 23.02 17.84
N SER A 68 2.00 23.22 16.72
CA SER A 68 0.59 22.84 16.56
C SER A 68 0.45 21.34 16.29
N VAL A 69 0.43 20.53 17.36
CA VAL A 69 0.39 19.06 17.26
C VAL A 69 -0.81 18.56 16.44
N LYS A 70 -2.00 19.17 16.62
CA LYS A 70 -3.19 18.86 15.83
C LYS A 70 -2.96 19.01 14.32
N LYS A 71 -2.35 20.12 13.89
CA LYS A 71 -2.08 20.37 12.45
C LYS A 71 -1.10 19.35 11.89
N ILE A 72 -0.05 19.03 12.65
CA ILE A 72 0.96 18.05 12.23
C ILE A 72 0.33 16.66 12.05
N LYS A 73 -0.49 16.19 13.02
CA LYS A 73 -1.20 14.90 12.93
C LYS A 73 -2.14 14.83 11.72
N ILE A 74 -2.93 15.89 11.48
CA ILE A 74 -3.85 15.95 10.33
C ILE A 74 -3.08 15.89 9.01
N VAL A 75 -2.01 16.69 8.86
CA VAL A 75 -1.20 16.68 7.64
C VAL A 75 -0.59 15.30 7.38
N THR A 76 -0.04 14.66 8.42
CA THR A 76 0.54 13.32 8.29
C THR A 76 -0.50 12.28 7.87
N PHE A 77 -1.70 12.32 8.45
CA PHE A 77 -2.80 11.43 8.09
C PHE A 77 -3.28 11.67 6.65
N THR A 78 -3.42 12.93 6.22
CA THR A 78 -3.83 13.27 4.85
C THR A 78 -2.79 12.79 3.84
N VAL A 79 -1.50 13.01 4.10
CA VAL A 79 -0.42 12.56 3.21
C VAL A 79 -0.41 11.03 3.09
N SER A 80 -0.57 10.30 4.20
CA SER A 80 -0.63 8.83 4.14
C SER A 80 -1.87 8.33 3.37
N ALA A 81 -3.03 8.97 3.58
CA ALA A 81 -4.25 8.64 2.86
C ALA A 81 -4.14 8.89 1.35
N MET A 82 -3.47 9.96 0.92
CA MET A 82 -3.23 10.23 -0.51
C MET A 82 -2.36 9.14 -1.17
N ILE A 83 -1.32 8.69 -0.47
CA ILE A 83 -0.43 7.63 -0.98
C ILE A 83 -1.18 6.31 -1.07
N ALA A 84 -1.91 5.94 0.00
CA ALA A 84 -2.69 4.70 0.05
C ALA A 84 -3.82 4.67 -1.00
N SER A 85 -4.51 5.79 -1.19
CA SER A 85 -5.56 5.92 -2.21
C SER A 85 -5.00 5.74 -3.63
N THR A 86 -3.83 6.32 -3.91
CA THR A 86 -3.19 6.15 -5.23
C THR A 86 -2.87 4.69 -5.53
N ALA A 87 -2.38 3.94 -4.54
CA ALA A 87 -2.15 2.50 -4.68
C ALA A 87 -3.46 1.72 -4.91
N GLY A 88 -4.53 2.08 -4.19
CA GLY A 88 -5.85 1.46 -4.35
C GLY A 88 -6.48 1.69 -5.72
N VAL A 89 -6.42 2.91 -6.25
CA VAL A 89 -6.92 3.24 -7.61
C VAL A 89 -6.15 2.46 -8.68
N LEU A 90 -4.85 2.33 -8.51
CA LEU A 90 -4.01 1.56 -9.42
C LEU A 90 -4.35 0.06 -9.38
N TYR A 91 -4.59 -0.49 -8.19
CA TYR A 91 -5.03 -1.89 -8.01
C TYR A 91 -6.40 -2.14 -8.64
N ALA A 92 -7.35 -1.22 -8.45
CA ALA A 92 -8.67 -1.27 -9.06
C ALA A 92 -8.60 -1.28 -10.60
N HIS A 93 -7.76 -0.43 -11.19
CA HIS A 93 -7.54 -0.42 -12.63
C HIS A 93 -6.85 -1.69 -13.15
N TYR A 94 -5.92 -2.27 -12.40
CA TYR A 94 -5.24 -3.50 -12.81
C TYR A 94 -6.18 -4.72 -12.82
N THR A 95 -7.05 -4.83 -11.83
CA THR A 95 -7.93 -5.98 -11.66
C THR A 95 -9.20 -5.85 -12.51
N SER A 96 -9.57 -4.63 -12.94
CA SER A 96 -10.76 -4.27 -13.75
C SER A 96 -12.12 -4.72 -13.15
N TYR A 97 -12.07 -5.33 -11.97
CA TYR A 97 -13.16 -5.90 -11.20
C TYR A 97 -12.79 -5.83 -9.73
N ILE A 98 -13.70 -5.32 -8.91
CA ILE A 98 -13.53 -5.21 -7.47
C ILE A 98 -14.60 -6.07 -6.82
N ASP A 99 -14.18 -7.17 -6.22
CA ASP A 99 -15.02 -8.00 -5.35
C ASP A 99 -14.74 -7.63 -3.88
N PRO A 100 -15.75 -7.22 -3.09
CA PRO A 100 -15.56 -6.95 -1.67
C PRO A 100 -15.12 -8.18 -0.88
N THR A 101 -15.32 -9.41 -1.38
CA THR A 101 -14.88 -10.62 -0.68
C THR A 101 -13.36 -10.81 -0.70
N SER A 102 -12.65 -10.17 -1.62
CA SER A 102 -11.18 -10.25 -1.70
C SER A 102 -10.48 -9.44 -0.60
N PHE A 103 -11.16 -8.47 0.01
CA PHE A 103 -10.60 -7.66 1.10
C PHE A 103 -10.89 -8.31 2.46
N THR A 104 -10.29 -9.47 2.70
CA THR A 104 -10.44 -10.19 3.97
C THR A 104 -9.55 -9.62 5.07
N ILE A 105 -9.80 -10.02 6.31
CA ILE A 105 -8.91 -9.74 7.45
C ILE A 105 -7.51 -10.29 7.17
N HIS A 106 -7.39 -11.40 6.45
CA HIS A 106 -6.11 -12.03 6.14
C HIS A 106 -5.24 -11.11 5.28
N GLU A 107 -5.81 -10.46 4.26
CA GLU A 107 -5.09 -9.47 3.44
C GLU A 107 -4.60 -8.27 4.27
N SER A 108 -5.43 -7.78 5.20
CA SER A 108 -5.03 -6.69 6.08
C SER A 108 -3.87 -7.11 7.01
N ILE A 109 -3.93 -8.32 7.56
CA ILE A 109 -2.85 -8.89 8.37
C ILE A 109 -1.59 -9.09 7.53
N TYR A 110 -1.73 -9.52 6.27
CA TYR A 110 -0.61 -9.71 5.34
C TYR A 110 0.12 -8.39 5.07
N ILE A 111 -0.61 -7.31 4.77
CA ILE A 111 -0.04 -5.97 4.59
C ILE A 111 0.63 -5.48 5.87
N LEU A 112 0.03 -5.71 7.05
CA LEU A 112 0.64 -5.38 8.33
C LEU A 112 1.91 -6.20 8.60
N ALA A 113 1.92 -7.49 8.25
CA ALA A 113 3.07 -8.37 8.41
C ALA A 113 4.28 -7.86 7.61
N ILE A 114 4.06 -7.41 6.36
CA ILE A 114 5.11 -6.80 5.54
C ILE A 114 5.77 -5.62 6.28
N VAL A 115 4.97 -4.76 6.92
CA VAL A 115 5.49 -3.58 7.64
C VAL A 115 6.21 -3.98 8.93
N ILE A 116 5.67 -4.96 9.66
CA ILE A 116 6.27 -5.43 10.91
C ILE A 116 7.62 -6.11 10.65
N ILE A 117 7.69 -7.00 9.64
CA ILE A 117 8.92 -7.70 9.24
C ILE A 117 9.96 -6.71 8.73
N GLY A 118 9.55 -5.70 7.97
CA GLY A 118 10.44 -4.64 7.48
C GLY A 118 10.92 -3.65 8.55
N GLY A 119 10.24 -3.57 9.69
CA GLY A 119 10.59 -2.71 10.83
C GLY A 119 9.93 -1.33 10.80
N LEU A 120 9.33 -0.95 11.95
CA LEU A 120 8.64 0.33 12.14
C LEU A 120 9.63 1.51 12.04
N GLY A 121 9.50 2.32 10.97
CA GLY A 121 10.31 3.52 10.76
C GLY A 121 11.54 3.32 9.87
N ASN A 122 11.77 2.13 9.31
CA ASN A 122 12.80 1.89 8.32
C ASN A 122 12.22 1.67 6.91
N LEU A 123 12.22 2.72 6.08
CA LEU A 123 11.66 2.66 4.71
C LEU A 123 12.33 1.59 3.83
N HIS A 124 13.64 1.40 3.97
CA HIS A 124 14.37 0.41 3.16
C HIS A 124 13.99 -1.01 3.57
N GLY A 125 13.88 -1.25 4.89
CA GLY A 125 13.49 -2.57 5.42
C GLY A 125 12.09 -2.97 4.97
N VAL A 126 11.12 -2.05 5.02
CA VAL A 126 9.76 -2.30 4.52
C VAL A 126 9.74 -2.57 3.02
N PHE A 127 10.52 -1.84 2.22
CA PHE A 127 10.62 -2.09 0.78
C PHE A 127 11.17 -3.48 0.47
N PHE A 128 12.29 -3.86 1.10
CA PHE A 128 12.86 -5.21 0.92
C PHE A 128 11.90 -6.31 1.41
N SER A 129 11.21 -6.09 2.53
CA SER A 129 10.21 -7.03 3.04
C SER A 129 9.04 -7.21 2.08
N ALA A 130 8.53 -6.13 1.49
CA ALA A 130 7.43 -6.19 0.52
C ALA A 130 7.83 -7.00 -0.72
N VAL A 131 9.03 -6.71 -1.26
CA VAL A 131 9.58 -7.44 -2.40
C VAL A 131 9.77 -8.92 -2.06
N LEU A 132 10.32 -9.22 -0.89
CA LEU A 132 10.55 -10.60 -0.43
C LEU A 132 9.24 -11.36 -0.21
N MET A 133 8.28 -10.80 0.52
CA MET A 133 7.01 -11.48 0.80
C MET A 133 6.17 -11.70 -0.47
N VAL A 134 6.28 -10.83 -1.47
CA VAL A 134 5.60 -11.03 -2.76
C VAL A 134 6.33 -12.04 -3.64
N LEU A 135 7.66 -12.00 -3.71
CA LEU A 135 8.44 -12.94 -4.53
C LEU A 135 8.49 -14.35 -3.96
N LEU A 136 8.49 -14.49 -2.63
CA LEU A 136 8.59 -15.78 -1.95
C LEU A 136 7.50 -16.78 -2.40
N PRO A 137 6.19 -16.47 -2.33
CA PRO A 137 5.15 -17.39 -2.81
C PRO A 137 5.24 -17.63 -4.32
N GLU A 138 5.68 -16.64 -5.11
CA GLU A 138 5.84 -16.80 -6.56
C GLU A 138 6.97 -17.79 -6.90
N ILE A 139 8.10 -17.70 -6.19
CA ILE A 139 9.24 -18.63 -6.33
C ILE A 139 8.85 -20.04 -5.87
N LEU A 140 8.12 -20.14 -4.74
CA LEU A 140 7.59 -21.42 -4.26
C LEU A 140 6.60 -22.04 -5.25
N ARG A 141 5.83 -21.23 -5.97
CA ARG A 141 4.95 -21.70 -7.06
C ARG A 141 5.74 -22.32 -8.20
N PHE A 142 6.90 -21.74 -8.57
CA PHE A 142 7.75 -22.26 -9.64
C PHE A 142 8.55 -23.52 -9.25
N ILE A 143 8.83 -23.73 -7.96
CA ILE A 143 9.64 -24.86 -7.46
C ILE A 143 8.81 -26.14 -7.19
N GLY A 144 7.47 -26.05 -7.24
CA GLY A 144 6.59 -27.21 -7.33
C GLY A 144 5.81 -27.54 -6.05
N LEU A 145 4.69 -26.85 -5.85
CA LEU A 145 3.59 -27.35 -5.04
C LEU A 145 2.51 -27.90 -5.99
N PRO A 146 2.14 -29.21 -5.91
CA PRO A 146 1.04 -29.76 -6.68
C PRO A 146 -0.27 -29.01 -6.37
N ASP A 147 -1.07 -28.76 -7.41
CA ASP A 147 -2.28 -27.90 -7.43
C ASP A 147 -3.39 -28.28 -6.42
N SER A 148 -3.22 -29.37 -5.66
CA SER A 148 -4.15 -29.83 -4.62
C SER A 148 -4.01 -29.11 -3.27
N ILE A 149 -2.85 -28.53 -2.96
CA ILE A 149 -2.61 -27.81 -1.69
C ILE A 149 -2.72 -26.28 -1.86
N GLY A 150 -2.39 -25.76 -3.06
CA GLY A 150 -2.42 -24.32 -3.36
C GLY A 150 -3.82 -23.69 -3.39
N ALA A 151 -4.88 -24.51 -3.50
CA ALA A 151 -6.26 -24.04 -3.49
C ALA A 151 -6.77 -23.64 -2.08
N ASN A 152 -6.15 -24.15 -1.00
CA ASN A 152 -6.60 -23.97 0.38
C ASN A 152 -5.81 -22.90 1.17
N VAL A 153 -4.85 -22.24 0.53
CA VAL A 153 -4.06 -21.11 1.08
C VAL A 153 -4.57 -19.77 0.53
N ARG A 154 -5.71 -19.78 -0.18
CA ARG A 154 -6.42 -18.59 -0.66
C ARG A 154 -7.35 -18.01 0.40
#